data_AF-A0A382AAE9-F1
#
_entry.id   AF-A0A382AAE9-F1
#
_cell.length_a   1.000
_cell.length_b   1.000
_cell.length_c   1.000
_cell.angle_alpha   90.00
_cell.angle_beta   90.00
_cell.angle_gamma   90.00
#
_symmetry.space_group_name_H-M   'P 1'
#
loop_
_entity.id
_entity.type
_entity.pdbx_description
1 polymer ?
#
loop_
_entity_poly.entity_id
_entity_poly.type
_entity_poly.pdbx_seq_one_letter_code
_entity_poly.pdbx_strand_id
1 'polypeptide(L)'
;MQIYSILCMRWPGLGDPTKRRKTIRFLIILLAIGVSVGVTSSILQGFLGQSDPLKVCINDRDTPYKISATFELYVDKKKASVPANIGFDNVEEDGLFDSVCQRTLYTITDDGTIYAEWEERYPFEIGHFLWVWDFPLKDMDLTKSRMLVNGMESDLFINSPLVQGQHYKAEFTSKEYEESKDKDFLPPDL
;
A
#
# COMPACT_ATOMS: atom_id res chain seq x y z
N MET A 1 -44.54 19.73 2.34
CA MET A 1 -44.19 19.23 3.69
C MET A 1 -42.66 19.19 3.78
N GLN A 2 -42.09 19.56 4.93
CA GLN A 2 -40.66 19.53 5.30
C GLN A 2 -39.72 20.56 4.67
N ILE A 3 -39.74 21.77 5.25
CA ILE A 3 -38.54 22.61 5.35
C ILE A 3 -37.85 22.24 6.65
N TYR A 4 -36.58 21.86 6.53
CA TYR A 4 -35.72 21.39 7.59
C TYR A 4 -35.59 22.41 8.71
N SER A 5 -35.89 21.98 9.94
CA SER A 5 -35.49 22.62 11.18
C SER A 5 -33.97 22.72 11.22
N ILE A 6 -33.42 23.85 10.80
CA ILE A 6 -32.07 24.27 11.17
C ILE A 6 -32.17 24.58 12.66
N LEU A 7 -31.71 23.62 13.47
CA LEU A 7 -31.50 23.81 14.89
C LEU A 7 -30.47 24.94 15.04
N CYS A 8 -30.95 26.16 15.24
CA CYS A 8 -30.12 27.30 15.60
C CYS A 8 -29.36 26.96 16.88
N MET A 9 -28.09 26.55 16.75
CA MET A 9 -27.14 26.62 17.86
C MET A 9 -27.03 28.09 18.28
N ARG A 10 -27.78 28.46 19.32
CA ARG A 10 -27.76 29.78 19.94
C ARG A 10 -26.44 29.95 20.68
N TRP A 11 -25.42 30.43 19.96
CA TRP A 11 -24.09 30.71 20.51
C TRP A 11 -24.19 31.78 21.62
N PRO A 12 -23.68 31.54 22.84
CA PRO A 12 -23.75 32.53 23.91
C PRO A 12 -22.82 33.70 23.57
N GLY A 13 -23.36 34.92 23.51
CA GLY A 13 -22.56 36.15 23.44
C GLY A 13 -22.71 37.03 22.19
N LEU A 14 -23.59 36.70 21.23
CA LEU A 14 -23.85 37.55 20.05
C LEU A 14 -24.96 38.62 20.25
N GLY A 15 -25.66 38.60 21.38
CA GLY A 15 -26.80 39.49 21.66
C GLY A 15 -26.43 40.90 22.16
N ASP A 16 -25.18 41.13 22.57
CA ASP A 16 -24.71 42.42 23.09
C ASP A 16 -23.73 43.08 22.08
N PRO A 17 -24.04 44.29 21.55
CA PRO A 17 -23.26 44.92 20.47
C PRO A 17 -21.81 45.24 20.87
N THR A 18 -21.53 45.45 22.15
CA THR A 18 -20.17 45.79 22.62
C THR A 18 -19.26 44.56 22.73
N LYS A 19 -19.82 43.40 23.11
CA LYS A 19 -19.10 42.12 23.19
C LYS A 19 -18.99 41.40 21.84
N ARG A 20 -19.97 41.59 20.94
CA ARG A 20 -20.01 40.99 19.60
C ARG A 20 -18.76 41.28 18.76
N ARG A 21 -18.23 42.51 18.82
CA ARG A 21 -17.02 42.90 18.06
C ARG A 21 -15.78 42.13 18.51
N LYS A 22 -15.68 41.80 19.81
CA LYS A 22 -14.54 41.03 20.36
C LYS A 22 -14.67 39.55 19.98
N THR A 23 -15.86 38.97 20.10
CA THR A 23 -16.11 37.57 19.74
C THR A 23 -15.89 37.29 18.26
N ILE A 24 -16.35 38.18 17.37
CA ILE A 24 -16.13 38.02 15.92
C ILE A 24 -14.64 38.10 15.57
N ARG A 25 -13.87 39.00 16.20
CA ARG A 25 -12.41 39.08 16.01
C ARG A 25 -11.71 37.78 16.44
N PHE A 26 -12.10 37.21 17.59
CA PHE A 26 -11.57 35.94 18.04
C PHE A 26 -11.89 34.78 17.09
N LEU A 27 -13.12 34.72 16.57
CA LEU A 27 -13.52 33.68 15.61
C LEU A 27 -12.76 33.80 14.27
N ILE A 28 -12.54 35.01 13.76
CA ILE A 28 -11.76 35.22 12.53
C ILE A 28 -10.29 34.79 12.73
N ILE A 29 -9.69 35.10 13.89
CA ILE A 29 -8.32 34.68 14.19
C ILE A 29 -8.23 33.15 14.29
N LEU A 30 -9.17 32.51 14.97
CA LEU A 30 -9.23 31.04 15.06
C LEU A 30 -9.42 30.39 13.69
N LEU A 31 -10.28 30.95 12.84
CA LEU A 31 -10.49 30.48 11.47
C LEU A 31 -9.22 30.64 10.63
N ALA A 32 -8.54 31.79 10.72
CA ALA A 32 -7.31 32.04 9.97
C ALA A 32 -6.18 31.08 10.37
N ILE A 33 -6.03 30.80 11.67
CA ILE A 33 -5.03 29.82 12.17
C ILE A 33 -5.41 28.40 11.74
N GLY A 34 -6.69 28.03 11.82
CA GLY A 34 -7.15 26.71 11.39
C GLY A 34 -6.94 26.45 9.89
N VAL A 35 -7.25 27.45 9.06
CA VAL A 35 -7.03 27.39 7.60
C VAL A 35 -5.55 27.40 7.27
N SER A 36 -4.74 28.24 7.93
CA SER A 36 -3.30 28.31 7.63
C SER A 36 -2.60 26.98 7.88
N VAL A 37 -2.82 26.36 9.05
CA VAL A 37 -2.20 25.08 9.39
C VAL A 37 -2.69 23.96 8.45
N GLY A 38 -4.00 23.89 8.16
CA GLY A 38 -4.58 22.86 7.31
C GLY A 38 -4.13 22.91 5.85
N VAL A 39 -3.94 24.12 5.29
CA VAL A 39 -3.44 24.27 3.91
C VAL A 39 -1.95 23.91 3.82
N THR A 40 -1.13 24.32 4.78
CA THR A 40 0.29 23.94 4.78
C THR A 40 0.53 22.44 4.95
N SER A 41 -0.25 21.75 5.80
CA SER A 41 -0.08 20.30 5.99
C SER A 41 -0.43 19.49 4.74
N SER A 42 -1.46 19.93 4.01
CA SER A 42 -1.95 19.23 2.80
C SER A 42 -0.95 19.33 1.64
N ILE A 43 -0.30 20.50 1.46
CA ILE A 43 0.69 20.70 0.40
C ILE A 43 1.98 19.92 0.67
N LEU A 44 2.44 19.91 1.93
CA LEU A 44 3.65 19.17 2.31
C LEU A 44 3.48 17.65 2.18
N GLN A 45 2.31 17.10 2.53
CA GLN A 45 2.02 15.68 2.33
C GLN A 45 1.94 15.31 0.84
N GLY A 46 1.38 16.18 0.00
CA GLY A 46 1.35 15.98 -1.46
C GLY A 46 2.75 15.98 -2.10
N PHE A 47 3.66 16.84 -1.63
CA PHE A 47 5.03 16.90 -2.16
C PHE A 47 5.92 15.75 -1.64
N LEU A 48 5.76 15.32 -0.39
CA LEU A 48 6.51 14.18 0.17
C LEU A 48 6.06 12.84 -0.43
N GLY A 49 4.78 12.69 -0.76
CA GLY A 49 4.25 11.50 -1.43
C GLY A 49 4.84 11.24 -2.83
N GLN A 50 5.36 12.27 -3.51
CA GLN A 50 6.02 12.16 -4.82
C GLN A 50 7.45 11.58 -4.77
N SER A 51 7.98 11.34 -3.56
CA SER A 51 9.35 10.84 -3.36
C SER A 51 9.41 9.40 -2.85
N ASP A 52 8.26 8.78 -2.58
CA ASP A 52 8.20 7.37 -2.15
C ASP A 52 8.26 6.46 -3.39
N PRO A 53 9.37 5.73 -3.62
CA PRO A 53 9.53 4.87 -4.80
C PRO A 53 8.42 3.83 -4.92
N LEU A 54 7.79 3.42 -3.81
CA LEU A 54 6.79 2.36 -3.86
C LEU A 54 5.43 2.84 -4.35
N LYS A 55 5.18 4.15 -4.41
CA LYS A 55 3.86 4.73 -4.70
C LYS A 55 3.78 5.51 -5.99
N VAL A 56 4.91 5.91 -6.57
CA VAL A 56 4.92 6.80 -7.73
C VAL A 56 5.04 6.03 -9.05
N CYS A 57 4.50 6.64 -10.09
CA CYS A 57 4.69 6.18 -11.47
C CYS A 57 6.09 6.56 -11.96
N ILE A 58 6.75 5.65 -12.67
CA ILE A 58 8.09 5.84 -13.24
C ILE A 58 8.10 6.13 -14.74
N ASN A 59 6.94 6.20 -15.40
CA ASN A 59 6.81 6.35 -16.85
C ASN A 59 7.61 7.52 -17.44
N ASP A 60 7.63 8.66 -16.75
CA ASP A 60 8.31 9.89 -17.21
C ASP A 60 9.62 10.17 -16.47
N ARG A 61 10.18 9.18 -15.76
CA ARG A 61 11.40 9.31 -14.97
C ARG A 61 12.58 8.62 -15.64
N ASP A 62 13.78 9.18 -15.46
CA ASP A 62 15.02 8.51 -15.86
C ASP A 62 15.46 7.53 -14.75
N THR A 63 15.37 6.23 -15.01
CA THR A 63 15.63 5.17 -14.03
C THR A 63 16.90 4.38 -14.35
N PRO A 64 18.11 4.92 -14.09
CA PRO A 64 19.36 4.21 -14.38
C PRO A 64 19.60 3.01 -13.45
N TYR A 65 18.99 2.98 -12.27
CA TYR A 65 19.09 1.83 -11.36
C TYR A 65 18.03 0.80 -11.72
N LYS A 66 18.47 -0.33 -12.29
CA LYS A 66 17.61 -1.44 -12.71
C LYS A 66 18.08 -2.75 -12.10
N ILE A 67 17.15 -3.49 -11.53
CA ILE A 67 17.37 -4.84 -11.03
C ILE A 67 16.28 -5.78 -11.55
N SER A 68 16.67 -7.03 -11.81
CA SER A 68 15.78 -8.12 -12.22
C SER A 68 16.07 -9.34 -11.37
N ALA A 69 15.04 -9.96 -10.82
CA ALA A 69 15.13 -11.17 -10.02
C ALA A 69 13.98 -12.13 -10.39
N THR A 70 14.08 -13.38 -9.96
CA THR A 70 13.02 -14.37 -10.19
C THR A 70 12.34 -14.71 -8.88
N PHE A 71 11.02 -14.89 -8.92
CA PHE A 71 10.20 -15.14 -7.74
C PHE A 71 9.24 -16.31 -7.99
N GLU A 72 9.30 -17.29 -7.10
CA GLU A 72 8.39 -18.43 -7.07
C GLU A 72 7.53 -18.40 -5.81
N LEU A 73 6.23 -18.61 -6.01
CA LEU A 73 5.27 -18.66 -4.93
C LEU A 73 4.73 -20.08 -4.73
N TYR A 74 4.73 -20.53 -3.48
CA TYR A 74 4.02 -21.72 -3.04
C TYR A 74 3.08 -21.33 -1.90
N VAL A 75 1.81 -21.74 -2.00
CA VAL A 75 0.82 -21.59 -0.94
C VAL A 75 0.33 -22.99 -0.59
N ASP A 76 0.43 -23.36 0.69
CA ASP A 76 0.05 -24.69 1.19
C ASP A 76 0.70 -25.83 0.40
N LYS A 77 2.01 -25.65 0.10
CA LYS A 77 2.86 -26.57 -0.68
C LYS A 77 2.44 -26.74 -2.15
N LYS A 78 1.48 -25.96 -2.64
CA LYS A 78 1.09 -25.93 -4.06
C LYS A 78 1.74 -24.73 -4.73
N LYS A 79 2.35 -24.94 -5.90
CA LYS A 79 2.89 -23.85 -6.71
C LYS A 79 1.75 -22.93 -7.15
N ALA A 80 1.85 -21.65 -6.82
CA ALA A 80 0.91 -20.62 -7.24
C ALA A 80 1.53 -19.80 -8.37
N SER A 81 0.69 -19.32 -9.30
CA SER A 81 1.14 -18.47 -10.39
C SER A 81 1.34 -17.04 -9.90
N VAL A 82 2.44 -16.43 -10.32
CA VAL A 82 2.62 -14.98 -10.20
C VAL A 82 1.96 -14.34 -11.42
N PRO A 83 1.01 -13.43 -11.27
CA PRO A 83 0.36 -12.81 -12.41
C PRO A 83 1.32 -11.86 -13.15
N ALA A 84 1.05 -11.70 -14.44
CA ALA A 84 1.65 -10.64 -15.25
C ALA A 84 1.05 -9.28 -14.88
N ASN A 85 1.76 -8.21 -15.24
CA ASN A 85 1.34 -6.81 -15.08
C ASN A 85 1.08 -6.39 -13.61
N ILE A 86 1.76 -7.00 -12.64
CA ILE A 86 1.82 -6.44 -11.29
C ILE A 86 2.51 -5.09 -11.36
N GLY A 87 2.00 -4.10 -10.62
CA GLY A 87 2.60 -2.76 -10.58
C GLY A 87 2.23 -1.88 -11.78
N PHE A 88 1.22 -2.26 -12.56
CA PHE A 88 0.63 -1.40 -13.59
C PHE A 88 -0.80 -1.01 -13.18
N ASP A 89 -1.01 0.26 -12.88
CA ASP A 89 -2.32 0.81 -12.54
C ASP A 89 -2.84 1.66 -13.70
N ASN A 90 -4.12 1.52 -14.04
CA ASN A 90 -4.76 2.46 -14.95
C ASN A 90 -5.03 3.76 -14.17
N VAL A 91 -4.50 4.88 -14.68
CA VAL A 91 -4.73 6.20 -14.09
C VAL A 91 -5.48 7.04 -15.10
N GLU A 92 -6.70 7.43 -14.71
CA GLU A 92 -7.45 8.46 -15.43
C GLU A 92 -6.77 9.81 -15.19
N GLU A 93 -5.92 10.22 -16.13
CA GLU A 93 -5.25 11.51 -16.07
C GLU A 93 -6.07 12.55 -16.85
N ASP A 94 -6.63 13.52 -16.11
CA ASP A 94 -7.27 14.75 -16.60
C ASP A 94 -8.20 14.59 -17.83
N GLY A 95 -8.93 13.47 -17.88
CA GLY A 95 -9.99 13.22 -18.86
C GLY A 95 -9.52 13.10 -20.32
N LEU A 96 -8.22 12.90 -20.60
CA LEU A 96 -7.74 12.86 -21.98
C LEU A 96 -7.03 11.59 -22.43
N PHE A 97 -6.40 10.79 -21.57
CA PHE A 97 -5.92 9.44 -21.95
C PHE A 97 -5.87 8.50 -20.74
N ASP A 98 -6.22 7.23 -20.95
CA ASP A 98 -6.00 6.15 -19.97
C ASP A 98 -4.50 5.84 -19.97
N SER A 99 -3.75 6.53 -19.10
CA SER A 99 -2.31 6.34 -18.98
C SER A 99 -2.04 5.20 -18.00
N VAL A 100 -1.21 4.25 -18.41
CA VAL A 100 -0.84 3.13 -17.53
C VAL A 100 0.31 3.59 -16.64
N CYS A 101 0.05 3.80 -15.36
CA CYS A 101 1.06 4.07 -14.35
C CYS A 101 1.85 2.79 -14.08
N GLN A 102 3.12 2.79 -14.45
CA GLN A 102 4.08 1.75 -14.10
C GLN A 102 4.75 2.13 -12.79
N ARG A 103 4.66 1.25 -11.78
CA ARG A 103 5.36 1.39 -10.50
C ARG A 103 6.80 0.92 -10.58
N THR A 104 7.57 1.21 -9.54
CA THR A 104 8.99 0.83 -9.45
C THR A 104 9.21 -0.67 -9.45
N LEU A 105 8.34 -1.44 -8.79
CA LEU A 105 8.36 -2.90 -8.76
C LEU A 105 7.24 -3.45 -9.61
N TYR A 106 7.55 -4.29 -10.59
CA TYR A 106 6.56 -4.80 -11.52
C TYR A 106 6.91 -6.16 -12.13
N THR A 107 5.92 -6.82 -12.72
CA THR A 107 6.09 -8.01 -13.57
C THR A 107 5.55 -7.72 -14.95
N ILE A 108 6.23 -8.21 -16.00
CA ILE A 108 5.75 -8.11 -17.38
C ILE A 108 5.00 -9.39 -17.77
N THR A 109 5.52 -10.53 -17.33
CA THR A 109 5.04 -11.88 -17.66
C THR A 109 4.65 -12.64 -16.39
N ASP A 110 3.99 -13.78 -16.56
CA ASP A 110 3.55 -14.69 -15.50
C ASP A 110 4.62 -15.74 -15.10
N ASP A 111 5.85 -15.56 -15.60
CA ASP A 111 7.02 -16.39 -15.31
C ASP A 111 7.62 -16.15 -13.92
N GLY A 112 7.16 -15.10 -13.22
CA GLY A 112 7.66 -14.71 -11.91
C GLY A 112 8.91 -13.83 -11.97
N THR A 113 9.25 -13.24 -13.12
CA THR A 113 10.36 -12.28 -13.20
C THR A 113 9.92 -10.92 -12.65
N ILE A 114 10.54 -10.50 -11.55
CA ILE A 114 10.36 -9.19 -10.92
C ILE A 114 11.39 -8.23 -11.49
N TYR A 115 10.91 -7.07 -11.91
CA TYR A 115 11.74 -5.92 -12.27
C TYR A 115 11.61 -4.86 -11.18
N ALA A 116 12.72 -4.25 -10.79
CA ALA A 116 12.72 -3.04 -9.99
C ALA A 116 13.54 -1.94 -10.66
N GLU A 117 12.95 -0.77 -10.82
CA GLU A 117 13.59 0.38 -11.45
C GLU A 117 13.44 1.65 -10.61
N TRP A 118 14.51 2.42 -10.48
CA TRP A 118 14.47 3.71 -9.79
C TRP A 118 15.56 4.69 -10.27
N GLU A 119 15.43 5.96 -9.87
CA GLU A 119 16.38 7.03 -10.17
C GLU A 119 17.75 6.78 -9.49
N GLU A 120 17.72 6.28 -8.26
CA GLU A 120 18.92 6.02 -7.45
C GLU A 120 18.91 4.60 -6.86
N ARG A 121 20.03 4.17 -6.28
CA ARG A 121 20.10 2.89 -5.57
C ARG A 121 19.11 2.89 -4.41
N TYR A 122 18.13 2.00 -4.48
CA TYR A 122 17.14 1.81 -3.43
C TYR A 122 17.17 0.36 -2.93
N PRO A 123 17.12 0.14 -1.60
CA PRO A 123 17.11 -1.21 -1.01
C PRO A 123 15.70 -1.80 -1.11
N PHE A 124 15.31 -2.20 -2.31
CA PHE A 124 14.06 -2.96 -2.49
C PHE A 124 14.12 -4.28 -1.73
N GLU A 125 12.98 -4.76 -1.27
CA GLU A 125 12.82 -5.99 -0.50
C GLU A 125 11.67 -6.78 -1.09
N ILE A 126 11.63 -8.09 -0.85
CA ILE A 126 10.53 -8.94 -1.34
C ILE A 126 9.18 -8.50 -0.77
N GLY A 127 9.15 -8.03 0.48
CA GLY A 127 7.95 -7.48 1.10
C GLY A 127 7.37 -6.28 0.34
N HIS A 128 8.22 -5.43 -0.23
CA HIS A 128 7.78 -4.31 -1.08
C HIS A 128 7.08 -4.81 -2.34
N PHE A 129 7.59 -5.86 -2.97
CA PHE A 129 6.96 -6.45 -4.15
C PHE A 129 5.60 -7.08 -3.80
N LEU A 130 5.54 -7.85 -2.71
CA LEU A 130 4.30 -8.46 -2.23
C LEU A 130 3.24 -7.40 -1.88
N TRP A 131 3.68 -6.24 -1.39
CA TRP A 131 2.80 -5.11 -1.13
C TRP A 131 2.29 -4.47 -2.43
N VAL A 132 3.15 -4.24 -3.42
CA VAL A 132 2.73 -3.72 -4.74
C VAL A 132 1.76 -4.67 -5.44
N TRP A 133 1.92 -5.97 -5.24
CA TRP A 133 1.00 -6.99 -5.75
C TRP A 133 -0.33 -7.08 -4.96
N ASP A 134 -0.47 -6.41 -3.81
CA ASP A 134 -1.60 -6.64 -2.89
C ASP A 134 -1.74 -8.13 -2.47
N PHE A 135 -0.61 -8.82 -2.31
CA PHE A 135 -0.61 -10.22 -1.85
C PHE A 135 -1.20 -10.30 -0.42
N PRO A 136 -2.14 -11.22 -0.14
CA PRO A 136 -2.85 -11.28 1.14
C PRO A 136 -2.02 -11.89 2.29
N LEU A 137 -0.90 -11.23 2.65
CA LEU A 137 -0.03 -11.65 3.76
C LEU A 137 -0.78 -11.82 5.09
N LYS A 138 -1.84 -11.03 5.30
CA LYS A 138 -2.68 -11.08 6.51
C LYS A 138 -3.40 -12.43 6.69
N ASP A 139 -3.63 -13.17 5.61
CA ASP A 139 -4.35 -14.43 5.62
C ASP A 139 -3.39 -15.63 5.76
N MET A 140 -2.08 -15.36 5.78
CA MET A 140 -1.02 -16.35 5.93
C MET A 140 -0.53 -16.46 7.37
N ASP A 141 -0.16 -17.67 7.78
CA ASP A 141 0.57 -17.94 9.02
C ASP A 141 2.07 -17.73 8.77
N LEU A 142 2.57 -16.55 9.14
CA LEU A 142 3.98 -16.18 8.94
C LEU A 142 4.95 -17.03 9.76
N THR A 143 4.50 -17.67 10.85
CA THR A 143 5.37 -18.52 11.70
C THR A 143 5.69 -19.87 11.05
N LYS A 144 4.81 -20.32 10.15
CA LYS A 144 4.97 -21.55 9.36
C LYS A 144 5.39 -21.27 7.92
N SER A 145 5.51 -20.00 7.56
CA SER A 145 5.93 -19.57 6.23
C SER A 145 7.43 -19.32 6.22
N ARG A 146 8.07 -19.53 5.07
CA ARG A 146 9.52 -19.31 4.90
C ARG A 146 9.86 -18.75 3.54
N MET A 147 11.01 -18.08 3.46
CA MET A 147 11.56 -17.50 2.24
C MET A 147 12.90 -18.14 1.99
N LEU A 148 13.13 -18.60 0.76
CA LEU A 148 14.42 -19.10 0.33
C LEU A 148 15.00 -18.16 -0.72
N VAL A 149 16.30 -17.88 -0.57
CA VAL A 149 17.08 -17.05 -1.48
C VAL A 149 18.17 -17.94 -2.08
N ASN A 150 18.11 -18.16 -3.39
CA ASN A 150 18.93 -19.14 -4.12
C ASN A 150 18.91 -20.55 -3.48
N GLY A 151 17.76 -20.94 -2.94
CA GLY A 151 17.57 -22.24 -2.30
C GLY A 151 18.02 -22.33 -0.83
N MET A 152 18.57 -21.27 -0.26
CA MET A 152 18.90 -21.20 1.18
C MET A 152 17.83 -20.43 1.93
N GLU A 153 17.37 -20.95 3.07
CA GLU A 153 16.40 -20.26 3.91
C GLU A 153 16.98 -18.93 4.43
N SER A 154 16.19 -17.86 4.30
CA SER A 154 16.59 -16.51 4.69
C SER A 154 16.01 -16.13 6.04
N ASP A 155 16.89 -15.75 6.98
CA ASP A 155 16.51 -15.24 8.30
C ASP A 155 15.73 -13.90 8.22
N LEU A 156 15.86 -13.17 7.11
CA LEU A 156 15.17 -11.90 6.88
C LEU A 156 13.75 -12.08 6.37
N PHE A 157 13.39 -13.30 5.94
CA PHE A 157 12.07 -13.62 5.39
C PHE A 157 11.63 -12.63 4.29
N ILE A 158 10.49 -11.96 4.43
CA ILE A 158 10.00 -10.95 3.47
C ILE A 158 10.88 -9.69 3.39
N ASN A 159 11.68 -9.41 4.42
CA ASN A 159 12.61 -8.27 4.42
C ASN A 159 13.93 -8.60 3.69
N SER A 160 13.99 -9.74 2.99
CA SER A 160 15.16 -10.09 2.18
C SER A 160 15.34 -9.05 1.07
N PRO A 161 16.54 -8.45 0.93
CA PRO A 161 16.78 -7.45 -0.09
C PRO A 161 16.71 -8.07 -1.48
N LEU A 162 16.12 -7.33 -2.42
CA LEU A 162 16.03 -7.69 -3.82
C LEU A 162 17.36 -7.37 -4.50
N VAL A 163 17.98 -8.38 -5.09
CA VAL A 163 19.31 -8.29 -5.69
C VAL A 163 19.29 -8.87 -7.09
N GLN A 164 20.02 -8.23 -8.00
CA GLN A 164 20.16 -8.64 -9.39
C GLN A 164 20.48 -10.13 -9.54
N GLY A 165 19.66 -10.81 -10.35
CA GLY A 165 19.85 -12.20 -10.76
C GLY A 165 19.55 -13.25 -9.69
N GLN A 166 19.12 -12.85 -8.50
CA GLN A 166 18.77 -13.81 -7.46
C GLN A 166 17.41 -14.47 -7.70
N HIS A 167 17.26 -15.66 -7.13
CA HIS A 167 16.03 -16.43 -7.14
C HIS A 167 15.43 -16.47 -5.75
N TYR A 168 14.18 -16.06 -5.64
CA TYR A 168 13.42 -16.01 -4.40
C TYR A 168 12.30 -17.02 -4.47
N LYS A 169 12.15 -17.83 -3.43
CA LYS A 169 11.06 -18.79 -3.31
C LYS A 169 10.34 -18.55 -1.99
N ALA A 170 9.10 -18.11 -2.07
CA ALA A 170 8.23 -17.93 -0.93
C ALA A 170 7.34 -19.16 -0.74
N GLU A 171 7.39 -19.76 0.44
CA GLU A 171 6.49 -20.84 0.83
C GLU A 171 5.59 -20.33 1.97
N PHE A 172 4.36 -19.96 1.63
CA PHE A 172 3.36 -19.52 2.59
C PHE A 172 2.44 -20.67 3.00
N THR A 173 2.02 -20.63 4.27
CA THR A 173 0.97 -21.50 4.80
C THR A 173 -0.24 -20.63 5.13
N SER A 174 -1.43 -20.97 4.62
CA SER A 174 -2.65 -20.23 4.94
C SER A 174 -3.13 -20.55 6.36
N LYS A 175 -3.79 -19.58 7.01
CA LYS A 175 -4.34 -19.79 8.37
C LYS A 175 -5.48 -20.83 8.38
N GLU A 176 -6.24 -20.95 7.30
CA GLU A 176 -7.39 -21.85 7.19
C GLU A 176 -7.01 -23.32 6.94
N TYR A 177 -5.83 -23.58 6.35
CA TYR A 177 -5.39 -24.94 6.03
C TYR A 177 -5.36 -25.87 7.25
N GLU A 178 -5.08 -25.34 8.44
CA GLU A 178 -5.02 -26.13 9.68
C GLU A 178 -6.40 -26.43 10.29
N GLU A 179 -7.37 -25.50 10.25
CA GLU A 179 -8.72 -25.76 10.78
C GLU A 179 -9.44 -26.89 10.04
N SER A 180 -9.09 -27.12 8.77
CA SER A 180 -9.68 -28.19 7.95
C SER A 180 -9.11 -29.59 8.25
N LYS A 181 -7.92 -29.69 8.85
CA LYS A 181 -7.29 -30.99 9.16
C LYS A 181 -7.59 -31.52 10.56
N ASP A 182 -7.97 -30.63 11.49
CA ASP A 182 -8.31 -31.01 12.87
C ASP A 182 -9.82 -31.29 13.09
N LYS A 183 -10.64 -31.26 12.04
CA LYS A 183 -12.09 -31.52 12.11
C LYS A 183 -12.54 -32.72 11.31
N ASP A 184 -11.76 -33.80 11.32
CA ASP A 184 -12.27 -35.13 10.99
C ASP A 184 -13.11 -35.63 12.20
N PHE A 185 -14.24 -34.96 12.44
CA PHE A 185 -15.28 -35.40 13.38
C PHE A 185 -15.99 -36.61 12.77
N LEU A 186 -15.29 -37.75 12.70
CA LEU A 186 -16.00 -39.01 12.64
C LEU A 186 -16.86 -39.09 13.92
N PRO A 187 -18.18 -39.35 13.80
CA PRO A 187 -18.99 -39.60 14.98
C PRO A 187 -18.38 -40.79 15.73
N PRO A 188 -18.26 -40.74 17.07
CA PRO A 188 -17.86 -41.94 17.81
C PRO A 188 -18.86 -43.05 17.49
N ASP A 189 -18.35 -44.21 17.10
CA ASP A 189 -19.16 -45.38 16.75
C ASP A 189 -20.22 -45.68 17.83
N LEU A 190 -21.41 -46.00 17.32
CA LEU A 190 -22.70 -46.43 17.93
C LEU A 190 -22.72 -46.87 19.40
#